data_AF-A0AAN8KM96-F1
#
_entry.id   AF-A0AAN8KM96-F1
#
_cell.length_a   1.000
_cell.length_b   1.000
_cell.length_c   1.000
_cell.angle_alpha   90.00
_cell.angle_beta   90.00
_cell.angle_gamma   90.00
#
_symmetry.space_group_name_H-M   'P 1'
#
loop_
_entity.id
_entity.type
_entity.pdbx_description
1 polymer ?
#
loop_
_entity_poly.entity_id
_entity_poly.type
_entity_poly.pdbx_seq_one_letter_code
_entity_poly.pdbx_strand_id
1 'polypeptide(L)'
;MASVEIAAEHERILREIESTDTNCIGPTLRSVYDGQEQGLFMAKLDGRIRNHDRDIEKMCNHHFQGFVDSITELLKVRGEAQKLKSQVTETNQRLQDDGKGLLTCMDELRLCRLQQRNIATSIDKFTHCLPVLEMYNKLQEQITPKRYYPALRTLEQLEETCLPRAGQYRFCSIMSDNIPRLRTLIRDTAMSQLKDFLESIRKHSEKIGETAMKQVQVQRSLDSAVSLQQRAAVGRRLRKEAGLVAGTDVDGQGSSPMSEQDSGVLDVEDEDEPLLSSLCVIPPSYAKLLAGQGVRLGWDASDRVPGAQELVDFSPVYRCLHIYTVLGSREQFENYYRNQRRKQARLVLQPHSNMHETLEGYRRYFNQIVG
;
A
#
# COMPACT_ATOMS: atom_id res chain seq x y z
N MET A 1 -29.09 93.75 -98.57
CA MET A 1 -28.19 92.60 -98.81
C MET A 1 -26.87 92.86 -98.12
N ALA A 2 -26.03 93.79 -98.60
CA ALA A 2 -24.74 94.19 -98.00
C ALA A 2 -24.55 94.00 -96.47
N SER A 3 -25.41 94.58 -95.63
CA SER A 3 -25.34 94.46 -94.16
C SER A 3 -25.38 93.00 -93.63
N VAL A 4 -25.97 92.06 -94.37
CA VAL A 4 -26.00 90.62 -94.04
C VAL A 4 -24.69 89.94 -94.46
N GLU A 5 -24.11 90.36 -95.58
CA GLU A 5 -22.84 89.84 -96.10
C GLU A 5 -21.68 90.25 -95.18
N ILE A 6 -21.63 91.52 -94.76
CA ILE A 6 -20.67 92.04 -93.78
C ILE A 6 -20.82 91.32 -92.43
N ALA A 7 -22.05 91.08 -91.96
CA ALA A 7 -22.29 90.37 -90.71
C ALA A 7 -21.82 88.90 -90.76
N ALA A 8 -21.84 88.26 -91.94
CA ALA A 8 -21.31 86.92 -92.16
C ALA A 8 -19.77 86.92 -92.29
N GLU A 9 -19.19 87.95 -92.90
CA GLU A 9 -17.74 88.14 -92.98
C GLU A 9 -17.11 88.36 -91.59
N HIS A 10 -17.71 89.22 -90.75
CA HIS A 10 -17.28 89.37 -89.36
C HIS A 10 -17.39 88.05 -88.56
N GLU A 11 -18.39 87.21 -88.82
CA GLU A 11 -18.46 85.88 -88.20
C GLU A 11 -17.44 84.88 -88.75
N ARG A 12 -17.09 84.96 -90.04
CA ARG A 12 -16.00 84.17 -90.62
C ARG A 12 -14.66 84.55 -89.97
N ILE A 13 -14.37 85.84 -89.85
CA ILE A 13 -13.16 86.37 -89.22
C ILE A 13 -13.07 85.94 -87.75
N LEU A 14 -14.18 85.98 -87.00
CA LEU A 14 -14.20 85.50 -85.62
C LEU A 14 -13.88 83.99 -85.51
N ARG A 15 -14.42 83.16 -86.41
CA ARG A 15 -14.10 81.71 -86.43
C ARG A 15 -12.66 81.45 -86.87
N GLU A 16 -12.12 82.27 -87.76
CA GLU A 16 -10.71 82.22 -88.17
C GLU A 16 -9.79 82.52 -86.97
N ILE A 17 -10.10 83.56 -86.20
CA ILE A 17 -9.39 83.91 -84.95
C ILE A 17 -9.53 82.80 -83.88
N GLU A 18 -10.69 82.15 -83.77
CA GLU A 18 -10.90 81.02 -82.84
C GLU A 18 -10.17 79.73 -83.25
N SER A 19 -9.74 79.60 -84.51
CA SER A 19 -9.10 78.39 -85.06
C SER A 19 -7.61 78.57 -85.42
N THR A 20 -7.08 79.80 -85.32
CA THR A 20 -5.71 80.14 -85.73
C THR A 20 -4.83 80.34 -84.50
N ASP A 21 -3.62 79.76 -84.50
CA ASP A 21 -2.61 79.99 -83.46
C ASP A 21 -2.32 81.47 -83.27
N THR A 22 -2.13 81.89 -82.01
CA THR A 22 -1.99 83.29 -81.61
C THR A 22 -0.86 84.06 -82.31
N ASN A 23 0.14 83.35 -82.82
CA ASN A 23 1.25 83.90 -83.59
C ASN A 23 0.85 84.41 -85.00
N CYS A 24 -0.30 83.98 -85.52
CA CYS A 24 -0.71 84.22 -86.91
C CYS A 24 -1.96 85.12 -87.07
N ILE A 25 -2.48 85.69 -85.98
CA ILE A 25 -3.70 86.53 -85.97
C ILE A 25 -3.50 87.90 -86.67
N GLY A 26 -2.25 88.35 -86.86
CA GLY A 26 -1.91 89.69 -87.37
C GLY A 26 -2.51 90.08 -88.73
N PRO A 27 -2.46 89.25 -89.79
CA PRO A 27 -3.08 89.56 -91.09
C PRO A 27 -4.61 89.63 -91.00
N THR A 28 -5.23 88.71 -90.27
CA THR A 28 -6.68 88.65 -90.04
C THR A 28 -7.19 89.90 -89.33
N LEU A 29 -6.45 90.41 -88.31
CA LEU A 29 -6.75 91.69 -87.69
C LEU A 29 -6.52 92.89 -88.61
N ARG A 30 -5.47 92.89 -89.45
CA ARG A 30 -5.26 93.96 -90.43
C ARG A 30 -6.45 94.07 -91.39
N SER A 31 -7.00 92.95 -91.85
CA SER A 31 -8.22 92.94 -92.68
C SER A 31 -9.44 93.57 -92.01
N VAL A 32 -9.52 93.57 -90.67
CA VAL A 32 -10.57 94.26 -89.91
C VAL A 32 -10.28 95.77 -89.80
N TYR A 33 -9.02 96.15 -89.58
CA TYR A 33 -8.61 97.55 -89.46
C TYR A 33 -8.67 98.32 -90.79
N ASP A 34 -8.35 97.66 -91.91
CA ASP A 34 -8.45 98.24 -93.25
C ASP A 34 -9.92 98.41 -93.71
N GLY A 35 -10.86 97.69 -93.08
CA GLY A 35 -12.30 97.85 -93.24
C GLY A 35 -12.85 99.04 -92.43
N GLN A 36 -13.80 99.80 -93.01
CA GLN A 36 -14.36 101.00 -92.37
C GLN A 36 -15.35 100.70 -91.20
N GLU A 37 -15.66 99.42 -90.94
CA GLU A 37 -16.71 99.01 -89.98
C GLU A 37 -16.18 98.35 -88.69
N GLN A 38 -14.97 98.73 -88.26
CA GLN A 38 -14.30 98.24 -87.03
C GLN A 38 -15.23 98.18 -85.80
N GLY A 39 -16.10 99.18 -85.61
CA GLY A 39 -17.06 99.21 -84.49
C GLY A 39 -18.12 98.10 -84.53
N LEU A 40 -18.53 97.66 -85.73
CA LEU A 40 -19.48 96.56 -85.91
C LEU A 40 -18.79 95.20 -85.75
N PHE A 41 -17.51 95.09 -86.13
CA PHE A 41 -16.69 93.93 -85.77
C PHE A 41 -16.51 93.82 -84.25
N MET A 42 -16.13 94.90 -83.57
CA MET A 42 -15.98 94.90 -82.11
C MET A 42 -17.28 94.55 -81.38
N ALA A 43 -18.44 95.04 -81.85
CA ALA A 43 -19.73 94.65 -81.29
C ALA A 43 -20.06 93.15 -81.50
N LYS A 44 -19.64 92.55 -82.63
CA LYS A 44 -19.74 91.10 -82.87
C LYS A 44 -18.76 90.31 -81.99
N LEU A 45 -17.53 90.79 -81.79
CA LEU A 45 -16.52 90.18 -80.90
C LEU A 45 -16.98 90.18 -79.44
N ASP A 46 -17.46 91.32 -78.94
CA ASP A 46 -18.11 91.44 -77.62
C ASP A 46 -19.27 90.46 -77.47
N GLY A 47 -20.11 90.34 -78.50
CA GLY A 47 -21.19 89.37 -78.54
C GLY A 47 -20.69 87.92 -78.51
N ARG A 48 -19.52 87.63 -79.10
CA ARG A 48 -18.91 86.29 -79.09
C ARG A 48 -18.32 85.95 -77.72
N ILE A 49 -17.58 86.88 -77.11
CA ILE A 49 -17.02 86.77 -75.75
C ILE A 49 -18.15 86.49 -74.74
N ARG A 50 -19.22 87.30 -74.72
CA ARG A 50 -20.37 87.12 -73.82
C ARG A 50 -21.13 85.79 -74.03
N ASN A 51 -21.06 85.18 -75.22
CA ASN A 51 -21.61 83.84 -75.45
C ASN A 51 -20.70 82.77 -74.84
N HIS A 52 -19.39 82.84 -75.04
CA HIS A 52 -18.42 81.92 -74.42
C HIS A 52 -18.43 82.02 -72.89
N ASP A 53 -18.46 83.23 -72.33
CA ASP A 53 -18.56 83.44 -70.87
C ASP A 53 -19.80 82.76 -70.28
N ARG A 54 -20.97 82.94 -70.92
CA ARG A 54 -22.22 82.30 -70.51
C ARG A 54 -22.16 80.77 -70.65
N ASP A 55 -21.51 80.26 -71.68
CA ASP A 55 -21.45 78.83 -71.93
C ASP A 55 -20.41 78.15 -71.00
N ILE A 56 -19.34 78.85 -70.61
CA ILE A 56 -18.44 78.49 -69.50
C ILE A 56 -19.20 78.52 -68.17
N GLU A 57 -19.92 79.59 -67.85
CA GLU A 57 -20.73 79.73 -66.63
C GLU A 57 -21.76 78.60 -66.53
N LYS A 58 -22.43 78.26 -67.64
CA LYS A 58 -23.37 77.13 -67.73
C LYS A 58 -22.69 75.78 -67.50
N MET A 59 -21.50 75.56 -68.05
CA MET A 59 -20.73 74.32 -67.84
C MET A 59 -20.27 74.19 -66.38
N CYS A 60 -19.74 75.28 -65.79
CA CYS A 60 -19.38 75.36 -64.39
C CYS A 60 -20.59 75.07 -63.48
N ASN A 61 -21.71 75.76 -63.68
CA ASN A 61 -22.94 75.55 -62.91
C ASN A 61 -23.50 74.12 -63.05
N HIS A 62 -23.32 73.46 -64.19
CA HIS A 62 -23.75 72.08 -64.37
C HIS A 62 -22.90 71.07 -63.57
N HIS A 63 -21.57 71.29 -63.47
CA HIS A 63 -20.66 70.35 -62.81
C HIS A 63 -20.29 70.71 -61.36
N PHE A 64 -20.53 71.96 -60.91
CA PHE A 64 -20.15 72.43 -59.57
C PHE A 64 -20.79 71.58 -58.46
N GLN A 65 -22.06 71.20 -58.61
CA GLN A 65 -22.74 70.35 -57.63
C GLN A 65 -22.05 68.97 -57.50
N GLY A 66 -21.78 68.29 -58.61
CA GLY A 66 -21.09 66.99 -58.59
C GLY A 66 -19.66 67.06 -58.03
N PHE A 67 -18.97 68.18 -58.20
CA PHE A 67 -17.68 68.46 -57.57
C PHE A 67 -17.79 68.65 -56.05
N VAL A 68 -18.78 69.43 -55.59
CA VAL A 68 -19.09 69.61 -54.16
C VAL A 68 -19.47 68.28 -53.53
N ASP A 69 -20.35 67.50 -54.15
CA ASP A 69 -20.78 66.18 -53.68
C ASP A 69 -19.57 65.23 -53.56
N SER A 70 -18.70 65.18 -54.57
CA SER A 70 -17.48 64.36 -54.57
C SER A 70 -16.52 64.73 -53.43
N ILE A 71 -16.36 66.03 -53.15
CA ILE A 71 -15.56 66.51 -52.00
C ILE A 71 -16.23 66.11 -50.69
N THR A 72 -17.55 66.27 -50.57
CA THR A 72 -18.31 65.91 -49.38
C THR A 72 -18.24 64.40 -49.10
N GLU A 73 -18.31 63.55 -50.11
CA GLU A 73 -18.11 62.10 -50.01
C GLU A 73 -16.68 61.77 -49.53
N LEU A 74 -15.65 62.37 -50.14
CA LEU A 74 -14.25 62.16 -49.74
C LEU A 74 -14.00 62.56 -48.27
N LEU A 75 -14.64 63.63 -47.81
CA LEU A 75 -14.58 64.09 -46.41
C LEU A 75 -15.29 63.12 -45.44
N LYS A 76 -16.43 62.52 -45.83
CA LYS A 76 -17.09 61.44 -45.06
C LYS A 76 -16.17 60.23 -44.94
N VAL A 77 -15.67 59.71 -46.07
CA VAL A 77 -14.80 58.53 -46.14
C VAL A 77 -13.54 58.72 -45.30
N ARG A 78 -12.93 59.92 -45.31
CA ARG A 78 -11.80 60.27 -44.43
C ARG A 78 -12.17 60.17 -42.95
N GLY A 79 -13.35 60.66 -42.56
CA GLY A 79 -13.85 60.58 -41.18
C GLY A 79 -14.11 59.13 -40.74
N GLU A 80 -14.74 58.33 -41.60
CA GLU A 80 -15.01 56.91 -41.34
C GLU A 80 -13.71 56.08 -41.25
N ALA A 81 -12.77 56.29 -42.17
CA ALA A 81 -11.45 55.64 -42.13
C ALA A 81 -10.68 56.01 -40.84
N GLN A 82 -10.80 57.25 -40.36
CA GLN A 82 -10.15 57.68 -39.11
C GLN A 82 -10.84 57.08 -37.87
N LYS A 83 -12.17 56.90 -37.89
CA LYS A 83 -12.93 56.18 -36.85
C LYS A 83 -12.63 54.68 -36.86
N LEU A 84 -12.51 54.06 -38.02
CA LEU A 84 -12.10 52.66 -38.16
C LEU A 84 -10.67 52.47 -37.62
N LYS A 85 -9.75 53.39 -37.96
CA LYS A 85 -8.38 53.38 -37.44
C LYS A 85 -8.34 53.43 -35.91
N SER A 86 -9.11 54.32 -35.26
CA SER A 86 -9.14 54.38 -33.80
C SER A 86 -9.71 53.09 -33.18
N GLN A 87 -10.80 52.56 -33.73
CA GLN A 87 -11.38 51.27 -33.29
C GLN A 87 -10.41 50.10 -33.45
N VAL A 88 -9.66 50.02 -34.55
CA VAL A 88 -8.62 48.99 -34.76
C VAL A 88 -7.47 49.14 -33.77
N THR A 89 -7.00 50.36 -33.49
CA THR A 89 -5.95 50.56 -32.47
C THR A 89 -6.44 50.23 -31.06
N GLU A 90 -7.69 50.57 -30.72
CA GLU A 90 -8.28 50.30 -29.41
C GLU A 90 -8.53 48.82 -29.17
N THR A 91 -9.06 48.10 -30.17
CA THR A 91 -9.28 46.65 -30.10
C THR A 91 -7.97 45.86 -30.06
N ASN A 92 -6.95 46.28 -30.83
CA ASN A 92 -5.59 45.74 -30.68
C ASN A 92 -5.04 45.97 -29.27
N GLN A 93 -5.20 47.17 -28.70
CA GLN A 93 -4.71 47.47 -27.35
C GLN A 93 -5.40 46.57 -26.31
N ARG A 94 -6.73 46.48 -26.34
CA ARG A 94 -7.51 45.58 -25.45
C ARG A 94 -7.06 44.12 -25.58
N LEU A 95 -6.91 43.61 -26.81
CA LEU A 95 -6.42 42.25 -27.07
C LEU A 95 -5.00 42.01 -26.50
N GLN A 96 -4.11 43.00 -26.58
CA GLN A 96 -2.75 42.90 -26.01
C GLN A 96 -2.76 42.94 -24.48
N ASP A 97 -3.67 43.69 -23.86
CA ASP A 97 -3.77 43.78 -22.40
C ASP A 97 -4.47 42.55 -21.79
N ASP A 98 -5.56 42.07 -22.40
CA ASP A 98 -6.19 40.77 -22.08
C ASP A 98 -5.17 39.63 -22.27
N GLY A 99 -4.37 39.68 -23.34
CA GLY A 99 -3.30 38.72 -23.62
C GLY A 99 -2.21 38.66 -22.55
N LYS A 100 -1.85 39.80 -21.93
CA LYS A 100 -0.90 39.84 -20.79
C LYS A 100 -1.49 39.13 -19.57
N GLY A 101 -2.75 39.40 -19.24
CA GLY A 101 -3.46 38.74 -18.12
C GLY A 101 -3.62 37.23 -18.33
N LEU A 102 -3.85 36.80 -19.57
CA LEU A 102 -3.86 35.37 -19.92
C LEU A 102 -2.49 34.73 -19.74
N LEU A 103 -1.40 35.39 -20.17
CA LEU A 103 -0.03 34.87 -20.01
C LEU A 103 0.36 34.72 -18.53
N THR A 104 0.07 35.70 -17.66
CA THR A 104 0.37 35.56 -16.23
C THR A 104 -0.43 34.41 -15.59
N CYS A 105 -1.71 34.27 -15.92
CA CYS A 105 -2.53 33.14 -15.48
C CYS A 105 -2.02 31.78 -16.00
N MET A 106 -1.45 31.73 -17.22
CA MET A 106 -0.84 30.52 -17.76
C MET A 106 0.44 30.11 -17.03
N ASP A 107 1.31 31.05 -16.63
CA ASP A 107 2.50 30.73 -15.83
C ASP A 107 2.15 30.34 -14.38
N GLU A 108 1.13 30.96 -13.77
CA GLU A 108 0.57 30.50 -12.49
C GLU A 108 0.04 29.05 -12.60
N LEU A 109 -0.77 28.76 -13.62
CA LEU A 109 -1.28 27.41 -13.89
C LEU A 109 -0.15 26.40 -14.13
N ARG A 110 0.94 26.82 -14.79
CA ARG A 110 2.14 26.00 -15.01
C ARG A 110 2.87 25.69 -13.69
N LEU A 111 2.99 26.67 -12.79
CA LEU A 111 3.56 26.48 -11.45
C LEU A 111 2.68 25.53 -10.61
N CYS A 112 1.36 25.73 -10.60
CA CYS A 112 0.42 24.83 -9.91
C CYS A 112 0.46 23.40 -10.48
N ARG A 113 0.56 23.22 -11.81
CA ARG A 113 0.73 21.89 -12.42
C ARG A 113 2.06 21.23 -12.06
N LEU A 114 3.15 21.99 -11.94
CA LEU A 114 4.43 21.46 -11.46
C LEU A 114 4.35 21.02 -9.99
N GLN A 115 3.72 21.83 -9.12
CA GLN A 115 3.44 21.47 -7.73
C GLN A 115 2.57 20.20 -7.66
N GLN A 116 1.47 20.14 -8.41
CA GLN A 116 0.59 18.97 -8.49
C GLN A 116 1.34 17.70 -8.91
N ARG A 117 2.21 17.78 -9.92
CA ARG A 117 3.04 16.65 -10.35
C ARG A 117 4.05 16.22 -9.28
N ASN A 118 4.66 17.17 -8.57
CA ASN A 118 5.59 16.89 -7.48
C ASN A 118 4.86 16.24 -6.28
N ILE A 119 3.64 16.68 -5.97
CA ILE A 119 2.76 16.10 -4.95
C ILE A 119 2.36 14.67 -5.34
N ALA A 120 1.87 14.46 -6.57
CA ALA A 120 1.53 13.12 -7.07
C ALA A 120 2.72 12.15 -7.01
N THR A 121 3.89 12.58 -7.51
CA THR A 121 5.13 11.81 -7.42
C THR A 121 5.50 11.49 -5.96
N SER A 122 5.28 12.43 -5.03
CA SER A 122 5.53 12.20 -3.60
C SER A 122 4.56 11.18 -3.01
N ILE A 123 3.27 11.26 -3.36
CA ILE A 123 2.23 10.30 -2.95
C ILE A 123 2.57 8.91 -3.46
N ASP A 124 2.96 8.76 -4.73
CA ASP A 124 3.39 7.47 -5.29
C ASP A 124 4.56 6.88 -4.48
N LYS A 125 5.58 7.70 -4.19
CA LYS A 125 6.76 7.28 -3.43
C LYS A 125 6.41 6.90 -1.98
N PHE A 126 5.48 7.60 -1.33
CA PHE A 126 4.98 7.17 0.00
C PHE A 126 4.15 5.89 -0.08
N THR A 127 3.31 5.74 -1.10
CA THR A 127 2.47 4.54 -1.31
C THR A 127 3.31 3.27 -1.52
N HIS A 128 4.49 3.39 -2.15
CA HIS A 128 5.44 2.27 -2.25
C HIS A 128 6.13 1.93 -0.91
N CYS A 129 6.42 2.93 -0.07
CA CYS A 129 7.06 2.74 1.23
C CYS A 129 6.11 2.23 2.33
N LEU A 130 4.84 2.64 2.30
CA LEU A 130 3.88 2.46 3.38
C LEU A 130 3.66 0.98 3.78
N PRO A 131 3.50 0.00 2.86
CA PRO A 131 3.39 -1.41 3.23
C PRO A 131 4.62 -1.96 3.96
N VAL A 132 5.83 -1.46 3.64
CA VAL A 132 7.08 -1.90 4.28
C VAL A 132 7.14 -1.38 5.72
N LEU A 133 6.75 -0.12 5.94
CA LEU A 133 6.69 0.50 7.26
C LEU A 133 5.59 -0.14 8.13
N GLU A 134 4.42 -0.42 7.56
CA GLU A 134 3.35 -1.15 8.27
C GLU A 134 3.79 -2.56 8.70
N MET A 135 4.43 -3.32 7.79
CA MET A 135 4.86 -4.68 8.09
C MET A 135 5.93 -4.70 9.19
N TYR A 136 6.84 -3.72 9.18
CA TYR A 136 7.83 -3.54 10.24
C TYR A 136 7.22 -3.06 11.58
N ASN A 137 6.19 -2.21 11.56
CA ASN A 137 5.46 -1.86 12.79
C ASN A 137 4.75 -3.09 13.38
N LYS A 138 4.05 -3.87 12.54
CA LYS A 138 3.44 -5.16 12.91
C LYS A 138 4.48 -6.12 13.49
N LEU A 139 5.71 -6.14 12.98
CA LEU A 139 6.81 -6.92 13.54
C LEU A 139 7.21 -6.45 14.96
N GLN A 140 7.35 -5.15 15.20
CA GLN A 140 7.64 -4.61 16.55
C GLN A 140 6.49 -4.86 17.55
N GLU A 141 5.23 -4.71 17.10
CA GLU A 141 4.02 -5.03 17.86
C GLU A 141 3.90 -6.53 18.21
N GLN A 142 4.54 -7.42 17.46
CA GLN A 142 4.58 -8.87 17.75
C GLN A 142 5.75 -9.27 18.66
N ILE A 143 6.91 -8.61 18.51
CA ILE A 143 8.09 -8.85 19.37
C ILE A 143 7.81 -8.40 20.82
N THR A 144 7.17 -7.24 21.00
CA THR A 144 6.87 -6.64 22.32
C THR A 144 6.10 -7.59 23.27
N PRO A 145 4.95 -8.19 22.88
CA PRO A 145 4.23 -9.18 23.68
C PRO A 145 4.84 -10.60 23.61
N LYS A 146 6.11 -10.74 23.21
CA LYS A 146 6.84 -12.01 23.12
C LYS A 146 6.21 -13.05 22.18
N ARG A 147 5.47 -12.61 21.15
CA ARG A 147 4.83 -13.48 20.14
C ARG A 147 5.83 -13.82 19.02
N TYR A 148 6.90 -14.51 19.40
CA TYR A 148 8.06 -14.75 18.51
C TYR A 148 7.74 -15.56 17.25
N TYR A 149 6.76 -16.46 17.26
CA TYR A 149 6.41 -17.26 16.08
C TYR A 149 5.76 -16.41 14.95
N PRO A 150 4.67 -15.65 15.20
CA PRO A 150 4.21 -14.64 14.25
C PRO A 150 5.31 -13.66 13.83
N ALA A 151 6.16 -13.22 14.76
CA ALA A 151 7.22 -12.25 14.48
C ALA A 151 8.22 -12.80 13.45
N LEU A 152 8.68 -14.05 13.60
CA LEU A 152 9.60 -14.68 12.65
C LEU A 152 8.95 -14.82 11.25
N ARG A 153 7.68 -15.23 11.17
CA ARG A 153 6.95 -15.29 9.89
C ARG A 153 6.75 -13.91 9.23
N THR A 154 6.44 -12.89 10.03
CA THR A 154 6.31 -11.50 9.55
C THR A 154 7.66 -10.95 9.06
N LEU A 155 8.76 -11.36 9.70
CA LEU A 155 10.13 -10.99 9.35
C LEU A 155 10.62 -11.70 8.08
N GLU A 156 10.30 -12.99 7.89
CA GLU A 156 10.50 -13.72 6.62
C GLU A 156 9.74 -13.03 5.47
N GLN A 157 8.45 -12.73 5.66
CA GLN A 157 7.62 -12.06 4.64
C GLN A 157 8.14 -10.66 4.29
N LEU A 158 8.65 -9.90 5.28
CA LEU A 158 9.28 -8.60 5.07
C LEU A 158 10.53 -8.72 4.18
N GLU A 159 11.34 -9.76 4.39
CA GLU A 159 12.57 -10.02 3.64
C GLU A 159 12.29 -10.48 2.20
N GLU A 160 11.43 -11.48 2.01
CA GLU A 160 11.13 -12.06 0.70
C GLU A 160 10.26 -11.14 -0.18
N THR A 161 9.27 -10.45 0.39
CA THR A 161 8.24 -9.74 -0.39
C THR A 161 8.42 -8.22 -0.40
N CYS A 162 8.88 -7.61 0.71
CA CYS A 162 8.85 -6.16 0.88
C CYS A 162 10.19 -5.48 0.53
N LEU A 163 11.33 -6.03 0.98
CA LEU A 163 12.66 -5.48 0.66
C LEU A 163 12.95 -5.37 -0.84
N PRO A 164 12.77 -6.41 -1.69
CA PRO A 164 13.09 -6.30 -3.12
C PRO A 164 12.22 -5.27 -3.85
N ARG A 165 11.03 -4.95 -3.34
CA ARG A 165 10.14 -3.92 -3.88
C ARG A 165 10.53 -2.49 -3.49
N ALA A 166 11.40 -2.32 -2.49
CA ALA A 166 11.75 -1.02 -1.90
C ALA A 166 13.26 -0.78 -1.73
N GLY A 167 14.13 -1.66 -2.24
CA GLY A 167 15.59 -1.61 -2.06
C GLY A 167 16.30 -0.32 -2.55
N GLN A 168 15.61 0.56 -3.28
CA GLN A 168 16.12 1.89 -3.67
C GLN A 168 16.20 2.87 -2.48
N TYR A 169 15.51 2.61 -1.37
CA TYR A 169 15.44 3.55 -0.24
C TYR A 169 16.42 3.19 0.89
N ARG A 170 17.15 4.21 1.40
CA ARG A 170 18.14 4.03 2.49
C ARG A 170 17.56 3.38 3.76
N PHE A 171 16.28 3.59 4.08
CA PHE A 171 15.66 2.96 5.25
C PHE A 171 15.50 1.45 5.08
N CYS A 172 15.34 0.94 3.85
CA CYS A 172 15.29 -0.49 3.59
C CYS A 172 16.64 -1.17 3.82
N SER A 173 17.77 -0.50 3.50
CA SER A 173 19.11 -0.99 3.90
C SER A 173 19.20 -1.14 5.43
N ILE A 174 18.81 -0.09 6.16
CA ILE A 174 18.84 -0.10 7.64
C ILE A 174 17.92 -1.20 8.20
N MET A 175 16.78 -1.49 7.56
CA MET A 175 15.93 -2.63 7.93
C MET A 175 16.62 -3.98 7.68
N SER A 176 17.25 -4.17 6.52
CA SER A 176 18.06 -5.35 6.20
C SER A 176 19.18 -5.58 7.23
N ASP A 177 19.88 -4.52 7.63
CA ASP A 177 20.95 -4.58 8.63
C ASP A 177 20.44 -4.96 10.04
N ASN A 178 19.18 -4.65 10.35
CA ASN A 178 18.56 -4.97 11.63
C ASN A 178 17.80 -6.31 11.65
N ILE A 179 17.37 -6.85 10.51
CA ILE A 179 16.76 -8.18 10.40
C ILE A 179 17.57 -9.31 11.07
N PRO A 180 18.89 -9.49 10.84
CA PRO A 180 19.67 -10.51 11.53
C PRO A 180 19.80 -10.23 13.03
N ARG A 181 19.84 -8.95 13.43
CA ARG A 181 19.91 -8.53 14.84
C ARG A 181 18.60 -8.81 15.59
N LEU A 182 17.45 -8.71 14.92
CA LEU A 182 16.16 -9.11 15.46
C LEU A 182 16.06 -10.64 15.58
N ARG A 183 16.57 -11.40 14.59
CA ARG A 183 16.66 -12.87 14.68
C ARG A 183 17.52 -13.32 15.88
N THR A 184 18.69 -12.71 16.11
CA THR A 184 19.50 -13.03 17.31
C THR A 184 18.83 -12.59 18.61
N LEU A 185 18.22 -11.40 18.67
CA LEU A 185 17.49 -10.93 19.85
C LEU A 185 16.35 -11.88 20.24
N ILE A 186 15.56 -12.35 19.26
CA ILE A 186 14.49 -13.34 19.47
C ILE A 186 15.07 -14.66 20.02
N ARG A 187 16.11 -15.19 19.37
CA ARG A 187 16.80 -16.43 19.78
C ARG A 187 17.31 -16.35 21.22
N ASP A 188 18.01 -15.27 21.56
CA ASP A 188 18.69 -15.12 22.84
C ASP A 188 17.68 -14.86 23.97
N THR A 189 16.60 -14.11 23.70
CA THR A 189 15.49 -13.89 24.64
C THR A 189 14.67 -15.16 24.89
N ALA A 190 14.44 -15.99 23.86
CA ALA A 190 13.79 -17.29 24.00
C ALA A 190 14.67 -18.28 24.79
N MET A 191 15.99 -18.25 24.58
CA MET A 191 16.95 -19.04 25.35
C MET A 191 17.03 -18.59 26.82
N SER A 192 16.87 -17.29 27.13
CA SER A 192 16.69 -16.84 28.52
C SER A 192 15.43 -17.44 29.13
N GLN A 193 14.28 -17.31 28.47
CA GLN A 193 12.99 -17.82 28.98
C GLN A 193 13.02 -19.34 29.24
N LEU A 194 13.77 -20.10 28.45
CA LEU A 194 14.00 -21.52 28.72
C LEU A 194 14.89 -21.77 29.95
N LYS A 195 15.93 -20.96 30.17
CA LYS A 195 16.78 -21.06 31.38
C LYS A 195 15.98 -20.72 32.64
N ASP A 196 15.21 -19.65 32.58
CA ASP A 196 14.32 -19.20 33.66
C ASP A 196 13.27 -20.30 33.98
N PHE A 197 12.71 -20.93 32.95
CA PHE A 197 11.79 -22.07 33.08
C PHE A 197 12.46 -23.31 33.68
N LEU A 198 13.67 -23.67 33.24
CA LEU A 198 14.41 -24.84 33.75
C LEU A 198 14.83 -24.69 35.22
N GLU A 199 15.10 -23.47 35.69
CA GLU A 199 15.35 -23.17 37.10
C GLU A 199 14.04 -23.07 37.90
N SER A 200 12.93 -22.64 37.28
CA SER A 200 11.59 -22.71 37.90
C SER A 200 11.14 -24.16 38.12
N ILE A 201 11.27 -25.04 37.11
CA ILE A 201 11.03 -26.49 37.27
C ILE A 201 11.89 -27.03 38.40
N ARG A 202 13.19 -26.70 38.44
CA ARG A 202 14.10 -27.19 39.49
C ARG A 202 13.59 -26.86 40.89
N LYS A 203 13.05 -25.66 41.12
CA LYS A 203 12.49 -25.22 42.41
C LYS A 203 11.12 -25.84 42.76
N HIS A 204 10.40 -26.37 41.77
CA HIS A 204 9.09 -26.99 41.96
C HIS A 204 9.12 -28.53 41.89
N SER A 205 10.21 -29.13 41.42
CA SER A 205 10.47 -30.58 41.33
C SER A 205 9.98 -31.35 42.55
N GLU A 206 10.44 -31.01 43.75
CA GLU A 206 10.06 -31.67 45.01
C GLU A 206 8.54 -31.67 45.26
N LYS A 207 7.83 -30.61 44.87
CA LYS A 207 6.36 -30.52 45.02
C LYS A 207 5.62 -31.31 43.94
N ILE A 208 6.15 -31.34 42.73
CA ILE A 208 5.64 -32.14 41.60
C ILE A 208 5.80 -33.62 41.93
N GLY A 209 6.99 -34.04 42.38
CA GLY A 209 7.28 -35.40 42.82
C GLY A 209 6.47 -35.82 44.05
N GLU A 210 6.29 -34.95 45.05
CA GLU A 210 5.40 -35.26 46.18
C GLU A 210 3.95 -35.47 45.72
N THR A 211 3.46 -34.63 44.81
CA THR A 211 2.09 -34.76 44.24
C THR A 211 1.96 -36.04 43.42
N ALA A 212 2.96 -36.38 42.61
CA ALA A 212 3.02 -37.63 41.85
C ALA A 212 3.05 -38.86 42.78
N MET A 213 3.84 -38.84 43.85
CA MET A 213 3.86 -39.93 44.85
C MET A 213 2.53 -40.07 45.59
N LYS A 214 1.90 -38.96 45.99
CA LYS A 214 0.54 -38.97 46.57
C LYS A 214 -0.48 -39.54 45.58
N GLN A 215 -0.43 -39.14 44.31
CA GLN A 215 -1.32 -39.65 43.26
C GLN A 215 -1.14 -41.15 43.03
N VAL A 216 0.09 -41.65 42.95
CA VAL A 216 0.39 -43.09 42.82
C VAL A 216 -0.03 -43.87 44.08
N GLN A 217 0.12 -43.30 45.28
CA GLN A 217 -0.33 -43.92 46.52
C GLN A 217 -1.87 -44.01 46.61
N VAL A 218 -2.59 -42.99 46.13
CA VAL A 218 -4.07 -43.01 46.03
C VAL A 218 -4.53 -43.99 44.96
N GLN A 219 -3.89 -44.05 43.79
CA GLN A 219 -4.22 -45.05 42.79
C GLN A 219 -4.02 -46.48 43.34
N ARG A 220 -2.89 -46.74 44.00
CA ARG A 220 -2.61 -48.04 44.63
C ARG A 220 -3.57 -48.39 45.77
N SER A 221 -4.09 -47.41 46.52
CA SER A 221 -5.10 -47.70 47.55
C SER A 221 -6.47 -48.02 46.96
N LEU A 222 -6.85 -47.37 45.85
CA LEU A 222 -8.04 -47.72 45.07
C LEU A 222 -7.92 -49.12 44.45
N ASP A 223 -6.80 -49.43 43.79
CA ASP A 223 -6.55 -50.75 43.19
C ASP A 223 -6.54 -51.87 44.25
N SER A 224 -5.95 -51.59 45.42
CA SER A 224 -5.94 -52.50 46.58
C SER A 224 -7.33 -52.72 47.17
N ALA A 225 -8.16 -51.66 47.28
CA ALA A 225 -9.55 -51.77 47.71
C ALA A 225 -10.40 -52.61 46.75
N VAL A 226 -10.22 -52.44 45.44
CA VAL A 226 -10.85 -53.28 44.41
C VAL A 226 -10.41 -54.74 44.54
N SER A 227 -9.12 -55.00 44.76
CA SER A 227 -8.58 -56.36 44.96
C SER A 227 -9.10 -57.03 46.25
N LEU A 228 -9.24 -56.27 47.34
CA LEU A 228 -9.91 -56.73 48.57
C LEU A 228 -11.38 -57.07 48.34
N GLN A 229 -12.10 -56.24 47.58
CA GLN A 229 -13.50 -56.47 47.24
C GLN A 229 -13.69 -57.71 46.34
N GLN A 230 -12.74 -57.99 45.43
CA GLN A 230 -12.69 -59.25 44.68
C GLN A 230 -12.47 -60.46 45.60
N ARG A 231 -11.51 -60.41 46.53
CA ARG A 231 -11.29 -61.50 47.51
C ARG A 231 -12.53 -61.76 48.38
N ALA A 232 -13.24 -60.71 48.80
CA ALA A 232 -14.50 -60.83 49.54
C ALA A 232 -15.66 -61.46 48.74
N ALA A 233 -15.61 -61.41 47.40
CA ALA A 233 -16.62 -62.03 46.53
C ALA A 233 -16.42 -63.55 46.35
N VAL A 234 -15.17 -64.04 46.34
CA VAL A 234 -14.86 -65.46 46.19
C VAL A 234 -15.36 -66.28 47.39
N GLY A 235 -15.22 -65.75 48.61
CA GLY A 235 -15.58 -66.42 49.86
C GLY A 235 -17.07 -66.78 50.05
N ARG A 236 -17.97 -66.39 49.14
CA ARG A 236 -19.41 -66.71 49.21
C ARG A 236 -19.92 -67.73 48.19
N ARG A 237 -19.04 -68.37 47.39
CA ARG A 237 -19.43 -69.37 46.37
C ARG A 237 -19.30 -70.84 46.80
N LEU A 238 -18.73 -71.14 47.97
CA LEU A 238 -18.49 -72.50 48.47
C LEU A 238 -19.51 -72.95 49.54
N ARG A 239 -20.81 -72.90 49.23
CA ARG A 239 -21.85 -73.56 50.07
C ARG A 239 -23.13 -73.99 49.35
N LYS A 240 -23.06 -74.51 48.12
CA LYS A 240 -24.16 -75.31 47.55
C LYS A 240 -23.72 -76.23 46.40
N GLU A 241 -23.23 -77.42 46.74
CA GLU A 241 -23.64 -78.70 46.13
C GLU A 241 -22.94 -79.86 46.84
N ALA A 242 -23.67 -80.97 47.04
CA ALA A 242 -23.21 -82.20 47.65
C ALA A 242 -24.09 -83.36 47.17
N GLY A 243 -23.46 -84.44 46.69
CA GLY A 243 -24.10 -85.55 45.98
C GLY A 243 -23.10 -86.13 44.96
N LEU A 244 -22.21 -87.04 45.39
CA LEU A 244 -22.35 -88.50 45.23
C LEU A 244 -22.04 -88.95 43.77
N VAL A 245 -21.10 -89.87 43.49
CA VAL A 245 -20.52 -90.98 44.29
C VAL A 245 -18.98 -91.10 44.10
N ALA A 246 -18.31 -91.83 45.02
CA ALA A 246 -16.87 -92.18 45.09
C ALA A 246 -16.35 -93.07 43.93
N GLY A 247 -15.06 -93.44 43.81
CA GLY A 247 -13.85 -93.28 44.65
C GLY A 247 -12.56 -93.55 43.81
N THR A 248 -11.33 -93.70 44.33
CA THR A 248 -10.81 -93.97 45.69
C THR A 248 -9.45 -93.28 45.97
N ASP A 249 -8.98 -93.35 47.21
CA ASP A 249 -7.71 -92.86 47.79
C ASP A 249 -6.46 -93.61 47.23
N VAL A 250 -5.17 -93.31 47.51
CA VAL A 250 -4.40 -92.40 48.41
C VAL A 250 -3.11 -92.00 47.64
N ASP A 251 -2.25 -90.99 47.92
CA ASP A 251 -2.09 -89.98 48.99
C ASP A 251 -1.67 -88.63 48.29
N GLY A 252 -0.70 -87.75 48.65
CA GLY A 252 0.23 -87.64 49.80
C GLY A 252 1.31 -86.54 49.63
N GLN A 253 1.31 -85.54 50.53
CA GLN A 253 2.27 -84.42 50.63
C GLN A 253 2.39 -83.48 49.40
N GLY A 254 2.97 -82.28 49.59
CA GLY A 254 3.08 -81.28 48.53
C GLY A 254 4.12 -80.19 48.82
N SER A 255 4.46 -79.43 47.77
CA SER A 255 5.39 -78.29 47.81
C SER A 255 5.13 -77.35 46.63
N SER A 256 5.60 -76.10 46.73
CA SER A 256 5.38 -75.06 45.71
C SER A 256 6.06 -75.38 44.37
N PRO A 257 5.44 -75.06 43.21
CA PRO A 257 6.13 -75.11 41.93
C PRO A 257 7.14 -73.96 41.82
N MET A 258 8.43 -74.29 41.92
CA MET A 258 9.49 -73.50 41.29
C MET A 258 9.84 -74.16 39.96
N SER A 259 9.75 -73.43 38.84
CA SER A 259 10.40 -73.67 37.54
C SER A 259 9.80 -72.74 36.47
N GLU A 260 10.50 -72.32 35.43
CA GLU A 260 11.96 -72.19 35.27
C GLU A 260 12.29 -71.13 34.20
N GLN A 261 13.58 -70.87 34.07
CA GLN A 261 14.31 -70.22 32.97
C GLN A 261 13.59 -70.09 31.62
N ASP A 262 13.66 -68.90 31.03
CA ASP A 262 14.17 -68.73 29.66
C ASP A 262 15.06 -67.48 29.61
N SER A 263 16.01 -67.42 28.68
CA SER A 263 17.06 -66.40 28.60
C SER A 263 17.36 -66.00 27.15
N GLY A 264 16.37 -65.41 26.49
CA GLY A 264 16.50 -64.83 25.17
C GLY A 264 17.30 -63.53 25.15
N VAL A 265 18.57 -63.61 24.79
CA VAL A 265 19.31 -62.48 24.22
C VAL A 265 18.79 -62.22 22.81
N LEU A 266 18.48 -60.96 22.50
CA LEU A 266 18.50 -60.45 21.13
C LEU A 266 19.20 -59.08 21.13
N ASP A 267 19.92 -58.84 20.04
CA ASP A 267 20.93 -57.79 19.94
C ASP A 267 20.38 -56.40 19.57
N VAL A 268 21.28 -55.42 19.60
CA VAL A 268 21.04 -54.08 19.06
C VAL A 268 21.20 -54.13 17.54
N GLU A 269 20.13 -53.85 16.82
CA GLU A 269 20.18 -53.44 15.41
C GLU A 269 19.74 -51.97 15.32
N ASP A 270 20.67 -51.11 14.89
CA ASP A 270 20.39 -49.71 14.57
C ASP A 270 19.78 -49.64 13.15
N GLU A 271 18.54 -49.17 13.04
CA GLU A 271 17.91 -48.83 11.74
C GLU A 271 17.55 -47.35 11.74
N ASP A 272 18.18 -46.61 10.83
CA ASP A 272 18.10 -45.15 10.73
C ASP A 272 17.21 -44.71 9.54
N GLU A 273 16.56 -43.56 9.71
CA GLU A 273 16.02 -42.73 8.61
C GLU A 273 14.76 -43.27 7.84
N PRO A 274 14.12 -42.50 6.92
CA PRO A 274 12.92 -41.78 7.35
C PRO A 274 11.70 -41.92 6.42
N LEU A 275 10.60 -41.22 6.76
CA LEU A 275 9.88 -40.35 5.80
C LEU A 275 8.84 -39.44 6.49
N LEU A 276 8.74 -38.18 6.06
CA LEU A 276 7.61 -37.30 6.40
C LEU A 276 6.44 -37.58 5.45
N SER A 277 5.20 -37.66 5.96
CA SER A 277 4.06 -36.95 5.36
C SER A 277 2.81 -36.93 6.25
N SER A 278 2.03 -35.85 6.11
CA SER A 278 0.57 -35.78 6.34
C SER A 278 -0.03 -36.40 7.61
N LEU A 279 -0.14 -35.60 8.68
CA LEU A 279 -1.44 -35.00 9.05
C LEU A 279 -1.31 -33.98 10.19
N CYS A 280 -1.77 -32.75 9.95
CA CYS A 280 -1.88 -31.71 10.97
C CYS A 280 -3.12 -31.96 11.86
N VAL A 281 -2.99 -32.74 12.92
CA VAL A 281 -4.04 -32.85 13.94
C VAL A 281 -4.00 -31.61 14.84
N ILE A 282 -5.05 -30.80 14.74
CA ILE A 282 -5.22 -29.55 15.49
C ILE A 282 -5.41 -29.87 17.00
N PRO A 283 -4.77 -29.13 17.93
CA PRO A 283 -4.99 -29.33 19.36
C PRO A 283 -6.48 -29.18 19.75
N PRO A 284 -7.04 -30.03 20.63
CA PRO A 284 -8.48 -30.15 20.86
C PRO A 284 -9.09 -29.03 21.74
N SER A 285 -8.68 -27.77 21.56
CA SER A 285 -9.19 -26.60 22.30
C SER A 285 -10.58 -26.11 21.86
N TYR A 286 -11.16 -26.71 20.81
CA TYR A 286 -12.45 -26.32 20.23
C TYR A 286 -13.56 -27.40 20.33
N ALA A 287 -13.34 -28.50 21.06
CA ALA A 287 -14.31 -29.58 21.23
C ALA A 287 -15.48 -29.24 22.20
N LYS A 288 -16.13 -28.09 22.00
CA LYS A 288 -17.11 -27.52 22.96
C LYS A 288 -18.39 -26.98 22.30
N LEU A 289 -18.98 -27.75 21.37
CA LEU A 289 -20.24 -27.35 20.69
C LEU A 289 -21.22 -28.49 20.34
N LEU A 290 -20.93 -29.76 20.68
CA LEU A 290 -21.86 -30.89 20.45
C LEU A 290 -21.91 -31.84 21.67
N ALA A 291 -22.74 -31.49 22.66
CA ALA A 291 -23.04 -32.33 23.83
C ALA A 291 -24.48 -32.11 24.34
N GLY A 292 -25.44 -32.04 23.42
CA GLY A 292 -26.84 -31.74 23.69
C GLY A 292 -27.70 -32.97 24.01
N GLN A 293 -27.44 -33.67 25.12
CA GLN A 293 -28.40 -34.59 25.75
C GLN A 293 -27.98 -34.90 27.19
N GLY A 294 -28.93 -34.89 28.13
CA GLY A 294 -28.63 -34.91 29.57
C GLY A 294 -28.75 -36.28 30.23
N VAL A 295 -27.67 -36.75 30.85
CA VAL A 295 -27.71 -37.74 31.94
C VAL A 295 -26.90 -37.18 33.11
N ARG A 296 -27.59 -36.80 34.19
CA ARG A 296 -26.99 -36.07 35.32
C ARG A 296 -26.43 -37.02 36.40
N LEU A 297 -25.37 -37.76 36.06
CA LEU A 297 -24.60 -38.50 37.07
C LEU A 297 -23.72 -37.52 37.86
N GLY A 298 -24.19 -37.15 39.05
CA GLY A 298 -23.43 -36.32 39.98
C GLY A 298 -22.25 -37.07 40.58
N TRP A 299 -21.07 -36.87 39.98
CA TRP A 299 -19.78 -37.15 40.61
C TRP A 299 -19.16 -35.81 40.96
N ASP A 300 -18.89 -35.59 42.25
CA ASP A 300 -18.38 -34.30 42.72
C ASP A 300 -16.94 -34.10 42.24
N ALA A 301 -16.74 -33.18 41.30
CA ALA A 301 -15.44 -32.98 40.64
C ALA A 301 -14.41 -32.23 41.50
N SER A 302 -14.79 -31.86 42.73
CA SER A 302 -14.01 -31.00 43.64
C SER A 302 -12.81 -31.69 44.31
N ASP A 303 -12.73 -33.04 44.29
CA ASP A 303 -11.69 -33.81 44.99
C ASP A 303 -10.76 -34.61 44.03
N ARG A 304 -10.70 -34.22 42.76
CA ARG A 304 -9.63 -34.65 41.86
C ARG A 304 -8.38 -33.81 42.13
N VAL A 305 -7.41 -34.39 42.84
CA VAL A 305 -6.04 -33.86 42.91
C VAL A 305 -5.53 -33.65 41.47
N PRO A 306 -5.15 -32.43 41.06
CA PRO A 306 -4.65 -32.17 39.71
C PRO A 306 -3.44 -33.05 39.40
N GLY A 307 -3.38 -33.56 38.17
CA GLY A 307 -2.30 -34.47 37.78
C GLY A 307 -0.96 -33.74 37.81
N ALA A 308 0.12 -34.43 38.21
CA ALA A 308 1.47 -33.83 38.25
C ALA A 308 1.90 -33.19 36.91
N GLN A 309 1.31 -33.64 35.79
CA GLN A 309 1.50 -33.13 34.43
C GLN A 309 0.77 -31.81 34.16
N GLU A 310 -0.31 -31.50 34.89
CA GLU A 310 -1.09 -30.26 34.76
C GLU A 310 -0.44 -29.08 35.53
N LEU A 311 0.49 -29.36 36.44
CA LEU A 311 1.24 -28.35 37.20
C LEU A 311 2.35 -27.65 36.38
N VAL A 312 2.68 -28.11 35.17
CA VAL A 312 3.86 -27.65 34.40
C VAL A 312 3.51 -27.28 32.95
N ASP A 313 3.47 -25.98 32.65
CA ASP A 313 3.36 -25.50 31.27
C ASP A 313 4.70 -25.66 30.52
N PHE A 314 4.83 -26.71 29.70
CA PHE A 314 6.00 -26.95 28.86
C PHE A 314 6.10 -26.01 27.64
N SER A 315 5.19 -25.04 27.45
CA SER A 315 5.23 -24.07 26.35
C SER A 315 6.61 -23.40 26.14
N PRO A 316 7.40 -23.02 27.17
CA PRO A 316 8.72 -22.43 26.94
C PRO A 316 9.70 -23.36 26.22
N VAL A 317 9.62 -24.67 26.46
CA VAL A 317 10.45 -25.67 25.76
C VAL A 317 10.05 -25.77 24.29
N TYR A 318 8.76 -25.98 24.02
CA TYR A 318 8.25 -26.10 22.65
C TYR A 318 8.45 -24.82 21.84
N ARG A 319 8.24 -23.64 22.43
CA ARG A 319 8.51 -22.34 21.80
C ARG A 319 9.99 -22.20 21.45
N CYS A 320 10.90 -22.53 22.36
CA CYS A 320 12.33 -22.39 22.11
C CYS A 320 12.83 -23.40 21.06
N LEU A 321 12.41 -24.67 21.14
CA LEU A 321 12.67 -25.70 20.12
C LEU A 321 12.19 -25.24 18.73
N HIS A 322 10.97 -24.72 18.63
CA HIS A 322 10.41 -24.27 17.36
C HIS A 322 11.14 -23.04 16.80
N ILE A 323 11.50 -22.06 17.65
CA ILE A 323 12.33 -20.91 17.25
C ILE A 323 13.69 -21.36 16.71
N TYR A 324 14.38 -22.29 17.39
CA TYR A 324 15.64 -22.83 16.89
C TYR A 324 15.47 -23.69 15.63
N THR A 325 14.30 -24.29 15.41
CA THR A 325 13.97 -25.01 14.16
C THR A 325 13.78 -24.05 12.99
N VAL A 326 13.02 -22.96 13.17
CA VAL A 326 12.84 -21.89 12.17
C VAL A 326 14.16 -21.19 11.85
N LEU A 327 15.05 -21.04 12.83
CA LEU A 327 16.41 -20.50 12.67
C LEU A 327 17.45 -21.54 12.18
N GLY A 328 17.02 -22.70 11.65
CA GLY A 328 17.90 -23.73 11.07
C GLY A 328 18.94 -24.34 12.03
N SER A 329 18.77 -24.15 13.34
CA SER A 329 19.76 -24.44 14.38
C SER A 329 19.26 -25.50 15.39
N ARG A 330 18.35 -26.38 14.97
CA ARG A 330 17.62 -27.33 15.82
C ARG A 330 18.53 -28.26 16.62
N GLU A 331 19.56 -28.82 16.00
CA GLU A 331 20.49 -29.76 16.65
C GLU A 331 21.25 -29.12 17.82
N GLN A 332 21.64 -27.85 17.68
CA GLN A 332 22.32 -27.10 18.75
C GLN A 332 21.42 -26.96 19.97
N PHE A 333 20.12 -26.73 19.75
CA PHE A 333 19.10 -26.69 20.80
C PHE A 333 18.90 -28.06 21.46
N GLU A 334 18.71 -29.13 20.68
CA GLU A 334 18.49 -30.46 21.23
C GLU A 334 19.71 -30.94 22.03
N ASN A 335 20.92 -30.74 21.51
CA ASN A 335 22.15 -31.06 22.22
C ASN A 335 22.33 -30.22 23.50
N TYR A 336 21.98 -28.93 23.48
CA TYR A 336 21.98 -28.11 24.70
C TYR A 336 20.97 -28.62 25.74
N TYR A 337 19.72 -28.86 25.33
CA TYR A 337 18.64 -29.28 26.23
C TYR A 337 18.90 -30.68 26.81
N ARG A 338 19.27 -31.67 25.98
CA ARG A 338 19.62 -33.04 26.42
C ARG A 338 20.77 -33.00 27.42
N ASN A 339 21.84 -32.24 27.14
CA ASN A 339 22.97 -32.12 28.07
C ASN A 339 22.60 -31.40 29.37
N GLN A 340 21.74 -30.36 29.32
CA GLN A 340 21.31 -29.65 30.52
C GLN A 340 20.40 -30.50 31.42
N ARG A 341 19.45 -31.26 30.85
CA ARG A 341 18.64 -32.24 31.62
C ARG A 341 19.51 -33.39 32.17
N ARG A 342 20.48 -33.90 31.41
CA ARG A 342 21.45 -34.91 31.88
C ARG A 342 22.33 -34.40 33.04
N LYS A 343 22.68 -33.10 33.05
CA LYS A 343 23.34 -32.45 34.21
C LYS A 343 22.41 -32.31 35.41
N GLN A 344 21.17 -31.87 35.21
CA GLN A 344 20.18 -31.77 36.30
C GLN A 344 19.91 -33.12 36.96
N ALA A 345 19.68 -34.18 36.19
CA ALA A 345 19.46 -35.54 36.71
C ALA A 345 20.66 -36.05 37.54
N ARG A 346 21.90 -35.80 37.08
CA ARG A 346 23.12 -36.17 37.83
C ARG A 346 23.25 -35.44 39.18
N LEU A 347 22.74 -34.21 39.30
CA LEU A 347 22.74 -33.46 40.57
C LEU A 347 21.65 -33.94 41.52
N VAL A 348 20.47 -34.28 41.00
CA VAL A 348 19.33 -34.78 41.81
C VAL A 348 19.60 -36.19 42.35
N LEU A 349 20.32 -37.03 41.60
CA LEU A 349 20.72 -38.38 42.02
C LEU A 349 21.89 -38.42 43.01
N GLN A 350 22.47 -37.27 43.39
CA GLN A 350 23.50 -37.22 44.44
C GLN A 350 22.81 -37.11 45.82
N PRO A 351 23.08 -38.02 46.77
CA PRO A 351 22.55 -37.91 48.11
C PRO A 351 23.17 -36.70 48.82
N HIS A 352 22.35 -35.81 49.38
CA HIS A 352 22.82 -34.73 50.23
C HIS A 352 23.32 -35.29 51.57
N SER A 353 24.34 -34.67 52.18
CA SER A 353 25.02 -35.16 53.38
C SER A 353 24.10 -35.50 54.56
N ASN A 354 23.01 -34.76 54.73
CA ASN A 354 22.11 -34.84 55.87
C ASN A 354 20.81 -35.64 55.58
N MET A 355 20.66 -36.25 54.38
CA MET A 355 19.42 -36.99 54.05
C MET A 355 19.14 -38.14 55.02
N HIS A 356 20.18 -38.74 55.58
CA HIS A 356 20.13 -39.95 56.38
C HIS A 356 19.68 -39.73 57.83
N GLU A 357 19.63 -38.47 58.30
CA GLU A 357 19.39 -38.11 59.70
C GLU A 357 17.91 -38.21 60.11
N THR A 358 16.97 -38.12 59.16
CA THR A 358 15.52 -38.14 59.44
C THR A 358 14.72 -38.84 58.35
N LEU A 359 13.60 -39.46 58.75
CA LEU A 359 12.64 -40.07 57.80
C LEU A 359 12.06 -39.04 56.81
N GLU A 360 11.84 -37.81 57.27
CA GLU A 360 11.37 -36.73 56.41
C GLU A 360 12.44 -36.25 55.43
N GLY A 361 13.73 -36.34 55.81
CA GLY A 361 14.86 -36.23 54.89
C GLY A 361 14.68 -37.19 53.70
N TYR A 362 14.71 -38.51 53.94
CA TYR A 362 14.51 -39.51 52.89
C TYR A 362 13.29 -39.21 52.00
N ARG A 363 12.14 -38.84 52.59
CA ARG A 363 10.93 -38.44 51.84
C ARG A 363 11.18 -37.28 50.88
N ARG A 364 11.87 -36.22 51.30
CA ARG A 364 12.17 -35.07 50.41
C ARG A 364 13.13 -35.44 49.28
N TYR A 365 14.13 -36.27 49.53
CA TYR A 365 15.04 -36.76 48.48
C TYR A 365 14.31 -37.66 47.45
N PHE A 366 13.45 -38.58 47.92
CA PHE A 366 12.63 -39.39 47.03
C PHE A 366 11.63 -38.54 46.23
N ASN A 367 11.02 -37.51 46.82
CA ASN A 367 10.22 -36.52 46.09
C ASN A 367 11.05 -35.78 45.02
N GLN A 368 12.26 -35.33 45.35
CA GLN A 368 13.15 -34.63 44.41
C GLN A 368 13.59 -35.50 43.23
N ILE A 369 13.78 -36.82 43.43
CA ILE A 369 14.14 -37.76 42.35
C ILE A 369 13.00 -37.98 41.34
N VAL A 370 11.74 -37.80 41.75
CA VAL A 370 10.56 -38.09 40.92
C VAL A 370 9.98 -36.86 40.20
N GLY A 371 10.51 -35.66 40.43
CA GLY A 371 10.11 -34.39 39.78
C GLY A 371 11.12 -33.79 38.81
#